data_AF-A0A422MUM3-F1
#
_entry.id   AF-A0A422MUM3-F1
#
_cell.length_a   1.000
_cell.length_b   1.000
_cell.length_c   1.000
_cell.angle_alpha   90.00
_cell.angle_beta   90.00
_cell.angle_gamma   90.00
#
_symmetry.space_group_name_H-M   'P 1'
#
loop_
_entity.id
_entity.type
_entity.pdbx_description
1 polymer ?
#
loop_
_entity_poly.entity_id
_entity_poly.type
_entity_poly.pdbx_seq_one_letter_code
_entity_poly.pdbx_strand_id
1 'polypeptide(L)'
;ISRKAGPPMRAVVRELPDRERDGTQVSTAFVSDWAPLRFKVFSEDMNNALKYCTAAGEFRSDMKVGLLLCRQQDVLTAEKKFIILNWMLPNAIKLHMDRLHVQPEKRPVVVPLFPAGDACRNFEIPSSHHTTGVFGADMVLYAAAAPTEGTNNAWTMGCVELPNGRPVVGMINIGPNSATYSEFSVRIAAHEIAHALGFALEVFEARNMTQMIPEVRGKK
;
A
#
# COMPACT_ATOMS: atom_id res chain seq x y z
N ILE A 1 -28.39 2.17 11.55
CA ILE A 1 -28.19 0.93 10.76
C ILE A 1 -26.90 0.29 11.24
N SER A 2 -27.00 -0.77 12.04
CA SER A 2 -25.85 -1.47 12.64
C SER A 2 -25.18 -2.37 11.58
N ARG A 3 -23.88 -2.18 11.33
CA ARG A 3 -23.11 -3.06 10.43
C ARG A 3 -22.79 -4.34 11.18
N LYS A 4 -23.49 -5.43 10.86
CA LYS A 4 -23.14 -6.78 11.30
C LYS A 4 -21.76 -7.15 10.74
N ALA A 5 -20.82 -7.48 11.61
CA ALA A 5 -19.57 -8.13 11.22
C ALA A 5 -19.89 -9.46 10.52
N GLY A 6 -19.29 -9.70 9.36
CA GLY A 6 -19.40 -10.98 8.67
C GLY A 6 -18.80 -12.11 9.51
N PRO A 7 -19.26 -13.36 9.31
CA PRO A 7 -18.76 -14.49 10.10
C PRO A 7 -17.25 -14.71 9.82
N PRO A 8 -16.47 -15.11 10.83
CA PRO A 8 -15.06 -15.40 10.63
C PRO A 8 -14.89 -16.55 9.65
N MET A 9 -14.00 -16.40 8.67
CA MET A 9 -13.61 -17.51 7.79
C MET A 9 -12.96 -18.60 8.62
N ARG A 10 -13.63 -19.74 8.77
CA ARG A 10 -13.03 -20.98 9.29
C ARG A 10 -12.17 -21.58 8.18
N ALA A 11 -10.86 -21.58 8.37
CA ALA A 11 -9.99 -22.44 7.59
C ALA A 11 -10.33 -23.89 7.93
N VAL A 12 -10.92 -24.62 6.98
CA VAL A 12 -11.11 -26.07 7.09
C VAL A 12 -9.81 -26.71 6.63
N VAL A 13 -8.93 -27.03 7.58
CA VAL A 13 -7.79 -27.89 7.33
C VAL A 13 -8.35 -29.30 7.17
N ARG A 14 -8.28 -29.85 5.96
CA ARG A 14 -8.65 -31.23 5.68
C ARG A 14 -7.43 -32.11 5.97
N GLU A 15 -7.30 -32.56 7.21
CA GLU A 15 -6.31 -33.58 7.55
C GLU A 15 -6.70 -34.91 6.87
N LEU A 16 -5.72 -35.52 6.20
CA LEU A 16 -5.83 -36.88 5.69
C LEU A 16 -5.81 -37.84 6.89
N PRO A 17 -6.64 -38.90 6.91
CA PRO A 17 -6.77 -39.73 8.10
C PRO A 17 -5.54 -40.64 8.24
N ASP A 18 -4.71 -40.37 9.25
CA ASP A 18 -3.76 -41.34 9.77
C ASP A 18 -4.42 -42.24 10.82
N ARG A 19 -4.07 -43.52 10.74
CA ARG A 19 -4.65 -44.64 11.49
C ARG A 19 -4.20 -44.65 12.96
N GLU A 20 -5.22 -44.75 13.83
CA GLU A 20 -5.24 -45.37 15.18
C GLU A 20 -4.40 -44.82 16.37
N ARG A 21 -5.20 -44.47 17.40
CA ARG A 21 -5.10 -44.77 18.85
C ARG A 21 -4.54 -43.73 19.84
N ASP A 22 -5.50 -43.30 20.68
CA ASP A 22 -5.49 -43.10 22.14
C ASP A 22 -4.49 -42.11 22.76
N GLY A 23 -5.05 -41.10 23.43
CA GLY A 23 -4.28 -40.05 24.10
C GLY A 23 -5.10 -38.76 24.18
N THR A 24 -5.46 -38.38 25.39
CA THR A 24 -6.10 -37.12 25.80
C THR A 24 -5.66 -35.93 24.93
N GLN A 25 -6.51 -35.49 23.99
CA GLN A 25 -6.23 -34.30 23.20
C GLN A 25 -6.38 -33.05 24.08
N VAL A 26 -5.28 -32.65 24.70
CA VAL A 26 -5.08 -31.25 25.07
C VAL A 26 -4.88 -30.50 23.77
N SER A 27 -5.98 -30.02 23.18
CA SER A 27 -5.93 -29.08 22.06
C SER A 27 -5.34 -27.76 22.56
N THR A 28 -4.02 -27.69 22.61
CA THR A 28 -3.29 -26.43 22.56
C THR A 28 -3.52 -25.88 21.16
N ALA A 29 -4.60 -25.12 20.99
CA ALA A 29 -4.77 -24.32 19.79
C ALA A 29 -3.58 -23.35 19.75
N PHE A 30 -2.59 -23.64 18.91
CA PHE A 30 -1.58 -22.67 18.52
C PHE A 30 -2.33 -21.52 17.85
N VAL A 31 -2.64 -20.48 18.63
CA VAL A 31 -3.08 -19.21 18.05
C VAL A 31 -1.88 -18.71 17.29
N SER A 32 -1.94 -18.81 15.96
CA SER A 32 -0.89 -18.24 15.11
C SER A 32 -0.79 -16.75 15.44
N ASP A 33 0.41 -16.27 15.77
CA ASP A 33 0.69 -14.84 15.94
C ASP A 33 0.51 -14.05 14.63
N TRP A 34 0.21 -14.73 13.52
CA TRP A 34 -0.04 -14.16 12.21
C TRP A 34 -1.53 -13.91 11.99
N ALA A 35 -1.86 -12.70 11.54
CA ALA A 35 -3.21 -12.29 11.17
C ALA A 35 -3.21 -11.55 9.82
N PRO A 36 -4.36 -11.39 9.14
CA PRO A 36 -4.45 -10.61 7.92
C PRO A 36 -3.88 -9.19 8.10
N LEU A 37 -3.10 -8.74 7.12
CA LEU A 37 -2.51 -7.40 7.09
C LEU A 37 -3.58 -6.30 7.23
N ARG A 38 -3.33 -5.29 8.08
CA ARG A 38 -4.25 -4.16 8.29
C ARG A 38 -3.69 -2.88 7.69
N PHE A 39 -4.46 -2.25 6.80
CA PHE A 39 -4.13 -0.94 6.25
C PHE A 39 -4.89 0.18 6.95
N LYS A 40 -4.24 1.35 7.03
CA LYS A 40 -4.91 2.65 7.18
C LYS A 40 -4.49 3.54 6.02
N VAL A 41 -5.47 4.09 5.32
CA VAL A 41 -5.24 4.94 4.15
C VAL A 41 -5.65 6.36 4.48
N PHE A 42 -4.80 7.33 4.14
CA PHE A 42 -5.05 8.76 4.31
C PHE A 42 -4.89 9.46 2.96
N SER A 43 -5.77 10.39 2.63
CA SER A 43 -5.81 11.00 1.29
C SER A 43 -5.98 12.52 1.33
N GLU A 44 -5.39 13.16 2.35
CA GLU A 44 -5.51 14.60 2.57
C GLU A 44 -5.00 15.42 1.37
N ASP A 45 -3.99 14.92 0.66
CA ASP A 45 -3.50 15.55 -0.57
C ASP A 45 -4.61 15.70 -1.65
N MET A 46 -5.57 14.77 -1.72
CA MET A 46 -6.70 14.87 -2.66
C MET A 46 -7.77 15.90 -2.23
N ASN A 47 -7.62 16.52 -1.05
CA ASN A 47 -8.47 17.61 -0.55
C ASN A 47 -7.77 18.97 -0.65
N ASN A 48 -6.50 19.01 -1.07
CA ASN A 48 -5.72 20.23 -1.18
C ASN A 48 -5.48 20.60 -2.65
N ALA A 49 -6.13 21.67 -3.14
CA ALA A 49 -6.05 22.12 -4.53
C ALA A 49 -4.62 22.50 -5.01
N LEU A 50 -3.67 22.66 -4.08
CA LEU A 50 -2.25 22.88 -4.39
C LEU A 50 -1.48 21.58 -4.69
N LYS A 51 -2.06 20.41 -4.37
CA LYS A 51 -1.43 19.09 -4.47
C LYS A 51 -1.85 18.30 -5.71
N TYR A 52 -2.93 18.70 -6.38
CA TYR A 52 -3.43 18.04 -7.59
C TYR A 52 -3.86 19.05 -8.65
N CYS A 53 -4.00 18.60 -9.89
CA CYS A 53 -4.45 19.43 -11.01
C CYS A 53 -5.95 19.70 -10.89
N THR A 54 -6.33 20.98 -10.76
CA THR A 54 -7.75 21.41 -10.76
C THR A 54 -8.21 21.79 -12.16
N ALA A 55 -7.29 22.23 -13.02
CA ALA A 55 -7.53 22.56 -14.41
C ALA A 55 -6.32 22.20 -15.28
N ALA A 56 -6.54 22.03 -16.58
CA ALA A 56 -5.46 21.89 -17.55
C ALA A 56 -4.71 23.22 -17.71
N GLY A 57 -3.39 23.15 -17.93
CA GLY A 57 -2.52 24.33 -18.04
C GLY A 57 -1.89 24.79 -16.72
N GLU A 58 -2.34 24.26 -15.58
CA GLU A 58 -1.69 24.50 -14.29
C GLU A 58 -0.35 23.75 -14.18
N PHE A 59 0.51 24.20 -13.27
CA PHE A 59 1.67 23.42 -12.83
C PHE A 59 1.42 22.84 -11.44
N ARG A 60 1.69 21.55 -11.28
CA ARG A 60 1.58 20.84 -10.00
C ARG A 60 2.75 19.89 -9.81
N SER A 61 3.12 19.67 -8.55
CA SER A 61 4.13 18.67 -8.22
C SER A 61 3.66 17.29 -8.68
N ASP A 62 4.58 16.43 -9.08
CA ASP A 62 4.33 15.00 -9.30
C ASP A 62 4.34 14.18 -7.99
N MET A 63 4.40 14.88 -6.85
CA MET A 63 4.59 14.37 -5.48
C MET A 63 5.97 13.74 -5.21
N LYS A 64 6.89 13.80 -6.18
CA LYS A 64 8.32 13.50 -6.04
C LYS A 64 9.11 14.81 -6.03
N VAL A 65 10.01 15.02 -6.98
CA VAL A 65 10.81 16.26 -7.08
C VAL A 65 10.35 17.10 -8.28
N GLY A 66 9.49 16.56 -9.15
CA GLY A 66 9.10 17.17 -10.42
C GLY A 66 7.96 18.18 -10.28
N LEU A 67 7.96 19.15 -11.20
CA LEU A 67 6.84 20.05 -11.45
C LEU A 67 6.34 19.79 -12.88
N LEU A 68 5.08 19.39 -13.01
CA LEU A 68 4.49 18.97 -14.29
C LEU A 68 3.37 19.91 -14.73
N LEU A 69 3.29 20.14 -16.03
CA LEU A 69 2.16 20.80 -16.67
C LEU A 69 0.96 19.85 -16.70
N CYS A 70 -0.13 20.25 -16.06
CA CYS A 70 -1.39 19.52 -16.02
C CYS A 70 -2.02 19.46 -17.41
N ARG A 71 -2.15 18.25 -17.97
CA ARG A 71 -2.96 17.99 -19.17
C ARG A 71 -4.41 17.74 -18.75
N GLN A 72 -5.33 17.74 -19.72
CA GLN A 72 -6.75 17.48 -19.46
C GLN A 72 -7.00 16.15 -18.72
N GLN A 73 -6.22 15.12 -19.05
CA GLN A 73 -6.31 13.81 -18.41
C GLN A 73 -5.76 13.78 -16.97
N ASP A 74 -4.91 14.74 -16.60
CA ASP A 74 -4.31 14.83 -15.26
C ASP A 74 -5.22 15.58 -14.28
N VAL A 75 -6.28 16.25 -14.76
CA VAL A 75 -7.25 16.92 -13.89
C VAL A 75 -7.98 15.90 -13.02
N LEU A 76 -7.91 16.10 -11.69
CA LEU A 76 -8.60 15.28 -10.70
C LEU A 76 -10.05 15.77 -10.56
N THR A 77 -10.95 15.17 -11.33
CA THR A 77 -12.39 15.41 -11.20
C THR A 77 -12.94 14.70 -9.97
N ALA A 78 -14.13 15.11 -9.51
CA ALA A 78 -14.84 14.45 -8.42
C ALA A 78 -15.08 12.95 -8.71
N GLU A 79 -15.38 12.61 -9.97
CA GLU A 79 -15.55 11.22 -10.41
C GLU A 79 -14.25 10.42 -10.29
N LYS A 80 -13.13 10.94 -10.80
CA LYS A 80 -11.83 10.26 -10.71
C LYS A 80 -11.40 10.06 -9.26
N LYS A 81 -11.56 11.08 -8.42
CA LYS A 81 -11.30 10.99 -6.98
C LYS A 81 -12.18 9.91 -6.34
N PHE A 82 -13.47 9.86 -6.70
CA PHE A 82 -14.37 8.83 -6.20
C PHE A 82 -13.91 7.42 -6.61
N ILE A 83 -13.53 7.22 -7.87
CA ILE A 83 -13.00 5.94 -8.37
C ILE A 83 -11.75 5.54 -7.60
N ILE A 84 -10.80 6.45 -7.41
CA ILE A 84 -9.56 6.13 -6.69
C ILE A 84 -9.85 5.66 -5.26
N LEU A 85 -10.66 6.43 -4.52
CA LEU A 85 -10.88 6.20 -3.09
C LEU A 85 -11.87 5.06 -2.79
N ASN A 86 -12.88 4.85 -3.64
CA ASN A 86 -13.97 3.92 -3.36
C ASN A 86 -13.91 2.65 -4.20
N TRP A 87 -13.10 2.62 -5.27
CA TRP A 87 -12.95 1.45 -6.13
C TRP A 87 -11.51 0.94 -6.20
N MET A 88 -10.57 1.75 -6.68
CA MET A 88 -9.20 1.29 -6.94
C MET A 88 -8.48 0.87 -5.66
N LEU A 89 -8.34 1.78 -4.69
CA LEU A 89 -7.60 1.51 -3.46
C LEU A 89 -8.23 0.39 -2.63
N PRO A 90 -9.55 0.35 -2.37
CA PRO A 90 -10.15 -0.73 -1.59
C PRO A 90 -9.97 -2.11 -2.22
N ASN A 91 -10.17 -2.24 -3.53
CA ASN A 91 -10.01 -3.52 -4.22
C ASN A 91 -8.53 -3.93 -4.28
N ALA A 92 -7.61 -3.00 -4.54
CA ALA A 92 -6.18 -3.26 -4.56
C ALA A 92 -5.65 -3.70 -3.17
N ILE A 93 -6.09 -3.02 -2.12
CA ILE A 93 -5.76 -3.37 -0.73
C ILE A 93 -6.31 -4.75 -0.39
N LYS A 94 -7.56 -5.04 -0.76
CA LYS A 94 -8.17 -6.35 -0.53
C LYS A 94 -7.37 -7.48 -1.15
N LEU A 95 -6.82 -7.31 -2.35
CA LEU A 95 -5.98 -8.32 -2.99
C LEU A 95 -4.77 -8.71 -2.13
N HIS A 96 -4.16 -7.74 -1.44
CA HIS A 96 -3.05 -7.95 -0.51
C HIS A 96 -3.50 -8.51 0.83
N MET A 97 -4.54 -7.93 1.44
CA MET A 97 -5.06 -8.37 2.74
C MET A 97 -5.55 -9.83 2.73
N ASP A 98 -6.12 -10.29 1.61
CA ASP A 98 -6.59 -11.67 1.47
C ASP A 98 -5.44 -12.69 1.34
N ARG A 99 -4.20 -12.25 1.08
CA ARG A 99 -3.05 -13.11 0.79
C ARG A 99 -1.93 -13.00 1.80
N LEU A 100 -1.72 -11.82 2.36
CA LEU A 100 -0.59 -11.52 3.21
C LEU A 100 -1.04 -11.51 4.67
N HIS A 101 -0.51 -12.47 5.42
CA HIS A 101 -0.57 -12.44 6.87
C HIS A 101 0.70 -11.76 7.40
N VAL A 102 0.57 -11.10 8.55
CA VAL A 102 1.67 -10.47 9.27
C VAL A 102 1.54 -10.76 10.75
N GLN A 103 2.64 -10.69 11.49
CA GLN A 103 2.56 -10.50 12.94
C GLN A 103 2.07 -9.07 13.21
N PRO A 104 0.88 -8.86 13.80
CA PRO A 104 0.32 -7.52 13.91
C PRO A 104 1.20 -6.56 14.69
N GLU A 105 1.39 -5.35 14.17
CA GLU A 105 2.04 -4.28 14.93
C GLU A 105 1.13 -3.88 16.10
N LYS A 106 1.73 -3.88 17.30
CA LYS A 106 1.03 -3.65 18.57
C LYS A 106 1.14 -2.19 19.00
N ARG A 107 2.18 -1.49 18.55
CA ARG A 107 2.42 -0.08 18.83
C ARG A 107 1.80 0.81 17.75
N PRO A 108 1.53 2.08 18.05
CA PRO A 108 1.16 3.03 17.00
C PRO A 108 2.31 3.22 16.01
N VAL A 109 2.00 3.32 14.72
CA VAL A 109 2.96 3.71 13.69
C VAL A 109 3.14 5.23 13.77
N VAL A 110 4.29 5.66 14.28
CA VAL A 110 4.67 7.08 14.35
C VAL A 110 5.48 7.43 13.10
N VAL A 111 5.05 8.46 12.37
CA VAL A 111 5.71 8.90 11.14
C VAL A 111 6.71 10.00 11.49
N PRO A 112 8.00 9.89 11.15
CA PRO A 112 8.96 10.95 11.44
C PRO A 112 8.70 12.19 10.59
N LEU A 113 9.32 13.30 10.98
CA LEU A 113 9.45 14.44 10.08
C LEU A 113 10.56 14.12 9.07
N PHE A 114 10.25 14.24 7.79
CA PHE A 114 11.21 13.99 6.72
C PHE A 114 12.04 15.25 6.42
N PRO A 115 13.33 15.11 6.07
CA PRO A 115 14.20 16.24 5.76
C PRO A 115 13.77 16.93 4.45
N ALA A 116 14.28 18.16 4.23
CA ALA A 116 14.07 18.84 2.96
C ALA A 116 14.67 18.02 1.81
N GLY A 117 13.95 17.92 0.69
CA GLY A 117 14.36 17.14 -0.48
C GLY A 117 13.97 15.66 -0.46
N ASP A 118 13.46 15.14 0.65
CA ASP A 118 12.89 13.79 0.71
C ASP A 118 11.49 13.76 0.09
N ALA A 119 11.25 12.86 -0.86
CA ALA A 119 9.97 12.72 -1.53
C ALA A 119 8.82 12.36 -0.57
N CYS A 120 9.11 11.64 0.52
CA CYS A 120 8.13 11.33 1.57
C CYS A 120 7.57 12.58 2.24
N ARG A 121 8.34 13.68 2.28
CA ARG A 121 7.92 14.97 2.85
C ARG A 121 6.80 15.65 2.04
N ASN A 122 6.63 15.27 0.77
CA ASN A 122 5.67 15.95 -0.09
C ASN A 122 4.22 15.60 0.21
N PHE A 123 3.95 14.55 0.98
CA PHE A 123 2.60 14.14 1.35
C PHE A 123 2.12 14.89 2.57
N GLU A 124 0.82 15.20 2.58
CA GLU A 124 0.17 15.81 3.73
C GLU A 124 -0.03 14.76 4.83
N ILE A 125 0.74 14.88 5.91
CA ILE A 125 0.70 13.97 7.04
C ILE A 125 0.05 14.69 8.24
N PRO A 126 -1.10 14.21 8.75
CA PRO A 126 -1.73 14.81 9.91
C PRO A 126 -0.77 14.90 11.10
N SER A 127 -0.77 16.04 11.81
CA SER A 127 0.19 16.30 12.89
C SER A 127 0.14 15.27 14.03
N SER A 128 -1.02 14.63 14.25
CA SER A 128 -1.17 13.53 15.21
C SER A 128 -0.36 12.28 14.83
N HIS A 129 -0.12 12.05 13.53
CA HIS A 129 0.65 10.89 13.07
C HIS A 129 2.15 11.03 13.36
N HIS A 130 2.64 12.26 13.51
CA HIS A 130 4.00 12.56 13.95
C HIS A 130 4.21 12.46 15.47
N THR A 131 3.12 12.42 16.24
CA THR A 131 3.16 12.46 17.71
C THR A 131 2.57 11.20 18.32
N THR A 132 1.24 11.07 18.36
CA THR A 132 0.56 9.90 18.89
C THR A 132 0.66 8.68 17.96
N GLY A 133 0.86 8.91 16.66
CA GLY A 133 0.93 7.86 15.64
C GLY A 133 -0.44 7.26 15.29
N VAL A 134 -0.41 6.28 14.39
CA VAL A 134 -1.61 5.60 13.87
C VAL A 134 -1.75 4.23 14.53
N PHE A 135 -2.84 4.00 15.25
CA PHE A 135 -3.12 2.73 15.93
C PHE A 135 -3.80 1.72 15.00
N GLY A 136 -3.53 0.43 15.25
CA GLY A 136 -4.22 -0.68 14.60
C GLY A 136 -3.93 -0.81 13.09
N ALA A 137 -2.77 -0.31 12.66
CA ALA A 137 -2.27 -0.42 11.30
C ALA A 137 -0.99 -1.25 11.30
N ASP A 138 -0.84 -2.09 10.29
CA ASP A 138 0.41 -2.77 9.95
C ASP A 138 1.12 -2.07 8.79
N MET A 139 0.35 -1.33 7.99
CA MET A 139 0.80 -0.46 6.91
C MET A 139 -0.05 0.80 6.89
N VAL A 140 0.58 1.96 7.02
CA VAL A 140 -0.04 3.28 6.83
C VAL A 140 0.30 3.75 5.43
N LEU A 141 -0.72 4.01 4.61
CA LEU A 141 -0.58 4.40 3.22
C LEU A 141 -1.14 5.81 3.02
N TYR A 142 -0.31 6.77 2.61
CA TYR A 142 -0.80 8.09 2.20
C TYR A 142 -0.97 8.11 0.68
N ALA A 143 -2.16 8.52 0.24
CA ALA A 143 -2.59 8.45 -1.14
C ALA A 143 -2.79 9.86 -1.71
N ALA A 144 -2.14 10.12 -2.84
CA ALA A 144 -2.29 11.32 -3.64
C ALA A 144 -2.82 11.00 -5.05
N ALA A 145 -3.23 12.05 -5.76
CA ALA A 145 -3.69 11.96 -7.15
C ALA A 145 -3.22 13.18 -7.97
N ALA A 146 -1.91 13.37 -7.94
CA ALA A 146 -1.17 14.41 -8.66
C ALA A 146 -0.78 13.91 -10.08
N PRO A 147 -0.39 14.81 -11.01
CA PRO A 147 0.02 14.40 -12.35
C PRO A 147 1.21 13.44 -12.29
N THR A 148 1.31 12.54 -13.28
CA THR A 148 2.40 11.58 -13.43
C THR A 148 3.23 11.86 -14.68
N GLU A 149 4.53 11.58 -14.59
CA GLU A 149 5.46 11.79 -15.71
C GLU A 149 5.29 10.73 -16.82
N GLY A 150 5.38 11.17 -18.07
CA GLY A 150 5.42 10.29 -19.23
C GLY A 150 4.19 9.39 -19.34
N THR A 151 4.43 8.08 -19.38
CA THR A 151 3.40 7.03 -19.46
C THR A 151 3.10 6.37 -18.11
N ASN A 152 3.62 6.91 -17.00
CA ASN A 152 3.39 6.34 -15.68
C ASN A 152 1.92 6.54 -15.27
N ASN A 153 1.29 5.47 -14.81
CA ASN A 153 -0.10 5.48 -14.35
C ASN A 153 -0.23 5.74 -12.85
N ALA A 154 0.78 5.30 -12.11
CA ALA A 154 0.91 5.50 -10.68
C ALA A 154 2.38 5.34 -10.31
N TRP A 155 2.71 5.68 -9.09
CA TRP A 155 4.00 5.32 -8.49
C TRP A 155 3.83 5.23 -6.97
N THR A 156 4.81 4.62 -6.33
CA THR A 156 4.81 4.41 -4.88
C THR A 156 6.21 4.46 -4.30
N MET A 157 6.32 4.56 -2.99
CA MET A 157 7.56 4.33 -2.26
C MET A 157 7.30 3.94 -0.81
N GLY A 158 8.19 3.15 -0.23
CA GLY A 158 8.28 2.98 1.22
C GLY A 158 9.00 4.18 1.85
N CYS A 159 8.50 4.65 2.99
CA CYS A 159 9.03 5.83 3.69
C CYS A 159 9.50 5.54 5.12
N VAL A 160 8.92 4.54 5.79
CA VAL A 160 9.32 4.16 7.15
C VAL A 160 9.32 2.66 7.27
N GLU A 161 10.39 2.14 7.85
CA GLU A 161 10.55 0.75 8.23
C GLU A 161 10.77 0.62 9.73
N LEU A 162 10.34 -0.50 10.30
CA LEU A 162 10.73 -0.90 11.65
C LEU A 162 12.21 -1.33 11.68
N PRO A 163 12.84 -1.42 12.88
CA PRO A 163 14.24 -1.86 13.01
C PRO A 163 14.56 -3.23 12.39
N ASN A 164 13.56 -4.09 12.20
CA ASN A 164 13.69 -5.38 11.52
C ASN A 164 13.51 -5.29 9.99
N GLY A 165 13.52 -4.09 9.42
CA GLY A 165 13.35 -3.84 7.98
C GLY A 165 11.95 -4.16 7.46
N ARG A 166 10.92 -4.09 8.31
CA ARG A 166 9.52 -4.24 7.88
C ARG A 166 8.94 -2.88 7.50
N PRO A 167 8.46 -2.69 6.26
CA PRO A 167 7.77 -1.47 5.85
C PRO A 167 6.47 -1.27 6.65
N VAL A 168 6.27 -0.06 7.16
CA VAL A 168 5.08 0.34 7.93
C VAL A 168 4.45 1.64 7.47
N VAL A 169 5.17 2.45 6.69
CA VAL A 169 4.63 3.64 6.03
C VAL A 169 5.03 3.63 4.56
N GLY A 170 4.05 3.84 3.69
CA GLY A 170 4.28 4.06 2.26
C GLY A 170 3.44 5.22 1.73
N MET A 171 3.85 5.70 0.58
CA MET A 171 3.19 6.77 -0.16
C MET A 171 2.82 6.23 -1.53
N ILE A 172 1.62 6.53 -2.01
CA ILE A 172 1.16 6.17 -3.35
C ILE A 172 0.59 7.40 -4.05
N ASN A 173 0.96 7.62 -5.29
CA ASN A 173 0.34 8.60 -6.16
C ASN A 173 -0.33 7.89 -7.34
N ILE A 174 -1.64 8.06 -7.49
CA ILE A 174 -2.40 7.49 -8.62
C ILE A 174 -2.68 8.60 -9.63
N GLY A 175 -2.12 8.47 -10.83
CA GLY A 175 -2.36 9.38 -11.94
C GLY A 175 -3.86 9.47 -12.25
N PRO A 176 -4.47 10.67 -12.29
CA PRO A 176 -5.90 10.81 -12.55
C PRO A 176 -6.34 10.26 -13.92
N ASN A 177 -5.43 10.13 -14.88
CA ASN A 177 -5.69 9.51 -16.18
C ASN A 177 -5.96 7.98 -16.08
N SER A 178 -5.51 7.34 -15.00
CA SER A 178 -5.67 5.90 -14.76
C SER A 178 -6.89 5.57 -13.91
N ALA A 179 -7.66 6.57 -13.47
CA ALA A 179 -8.84 6.41 -12.62
C ALA A 179 -10.06 5.95 -13.43
N THR A 180 -10.19 4.64 -13.62
CA THR A 180 -11.34 3.99 -14.29
C THR A 180 -11.88 2.82 -13.46
N TYR A 181 -13.11 2.38 -13.73
CA TYR A 181 -13.71 1.19 -13.10
C TYR A 181 -13.18 -0.15 -13.63
N SER A 182 -11.96 -0.17 -14.20
CA SER A 182 -11.39 -1.39 -14.79
C SER A 182 -10.56 -2.20 -13.79
N GLU A 183 -10.48 -3.51 -14.04
CA GLU A 183 -9.52 -4.40 -13.37
C GLU A 183 -8.08 -3.92 -13.59
N PHE A 184 -7.77 -3.38 -14.77
CA PHE A 184 -6.44 -2.84 -15.08
C PHE A 184 -6.03 -1.73 -14.08
N SER A 185 -6.93 -0.77 -13.82
CA SER A 185 -6.71 0.28 -12.83
C SER A 185 -6.50 -0.27 -11.41
N VAL A 186 -7.29 -1.27 -11.01
CA VAL A 186 -7.12 -1.95 -9.71
C VAL A 186 -5.75 -2.63 -9.62
N ARG A 187 -5.30 -3.30 -10.69
CA ARG A 187 -4.01 -4.01 -10.72
C ARG A 187 -2.81 -3.07 -10.73
N ILE A 188 -2.92 -1.88 -11.34
CA ILE A 188 -1.90 -0.83 -11.20
C ILE A 188 -1.76 -0.45 -9.72
N ALA A 189 -2.85 -0.09 -9.05
CA ALA A 189 -2.79 0.26 -7.63
C ALA A 189 -2.27 -0.90 -6.76
N ALA A 190 -2.65 -2.14 -7.08
CA ALA A 190 -2.14 -3.32 -6.36
C ALA A 190 -0.63 -3.54 -6.58
N HIS A 191 -0.14 -3.34 -7.80
CA HIS A 191 1.30 -3.39 -8.11
C HIS A 191 2.07 -2.36 -7.30
N GLU A 192 1.61 -1.11 -7.29
CA GLU A 192 2.23 -0.03 -6.51
C GLU A 192 2.17 -0.29 -4.99
N ILE A 193 1.06 -0.83 -4.47
CA ILE A 193 0.99 -1.21 -3.06
C ILE A 193 2.00 -2.34 -2.74
N ALA A 194 2.26 -3.26 -3.68
CA ALA A 194 3.23 -4.34 -3.46
C ALA A 194 4.64 -3.78 -3.22
N HIS A 195 5.05 -2.79 -4.03
CA HIS A 195 6.31 -2.08 -3.82
C HIS A 195 6.36 -1.38 -2.45
N ALA A 196 5.29 -0.71 -2.03
CA ALA A 196 5.20 -0.09 -0.70
C ALA A 196 5.31 -1.11 0.45
N LEU A 197 4.90 -2.36 0.21
CA LEU A 197 5.02 -3.47 1.15
C LEU A 197 6.39 -4.15 1.13
N GLY A 198 7.34 -3.64 0.34
CA GLY A 198 8.71 -4.14 0.27
C GLY A 198 8.99 -5.11 -0.88
N PHE A 199 8.11 -5.21 -1.88
CA PHE A 199 8.43 -5.90 -3.14
C PHE A 199 9.38 -5.04 -3.98
N ALA A 200 10.62 -4.87 -3.54
CA ALA A 200 11.61 -4.00 -4.18
C ALA A 200 12.97 -4.70 -4.26
N LEU A 201 13.76 -4.38 -5.28
CA LEU A 201 15.05 -5.04 -5.52
C LEU A 201 15.99 -4.87 -4.32
N GLU A 202 16.03 -3.67 -3.77
CA GLU A 202 16.86 -3.29 -2.62
C GLU A 202 16.51 -4.14 -1.38
N VAL A 203 15.21 -4.43 -1.19
CA VAL A 203 14.74 -5.30 -0.10
C VAL A 203 15.15 -6.75 -0.34
N PHE A 204 15.06 -7.23 -1.58
CA PHE A 204 15.47 -8.59 -1.93
C PHE A 204 16.98 -8.77 -1.77
N GLU A 205 17.79 -7.80 -2.20
CA GLU A 205 19.24 -7.80 -2.03
C GLU A 205 19.65 -7.77 -0.56
N ALA A 206 19.07 -6.86 0.24
CA ALA A 206 19.33 -6.78 1.68
C ALA A 206 18.98 -8.07 2.45
N ARG A 207 18.06 -8.89 1.90
CA ARG A 207 17.65 -10.18 2.47
C ARG A 207 18.32 -11.38 1.80
N ASN A 208 19.31 -11.18 0.93
CA ASN A 208 19.98 -12.24 0.17
C ASN A 208 19.01 -13.13 -0.63
N MET A 209 17.97 -12.52 -1.21
CA MET A 209 16.94 -13.19 -2.02
C MET A 209 17.19 -13.07 -3.53
N THR A 210 18.32 -12.51 -3.94
CA THR A 210 18.71 -12.35 -5.35
C THR A 210 19.96 -13.16 -5.66
N GLN A 211 20.07 -13.62 -6.91
CA GLN A 211 21.28 -14.27 -7.43
C GLN A 211 21.45 -13.91 -8.90
N MET A 212 22.67 -13.53 -9.28
CA MET A 212 23.03 -13.34 -10.69
C MET A 212 23.33 -14.70 -11.32
N ILE A 213 22.51 -15.09 -12.30
CA ILE A 213 22.70 -16.30 -13.09
C ILE A 213 23.11 -15.86 -14.51
N PRO A 214 24.35 -16.13 -14.95
CA PRO A 214 24.78 -15.80 -16.30
C PRO A 214 24.09 -16.70 -17.33
N GLU A 215 24.09 -16.26 -18.59
CA GLU A 215 23.67 -17.08 -19.74
C GLU A 215 22.20 -17.56 -19.72
N VAL A 216 21.32 -16.88 -18.97
CA VAL A 216 19.89 -17.21 -18.95
C VAL A 216 19.32 -17.06 -20.37
N ARG A 217 19.03 -18.20 -21.00
CA ARG A 217 18.59 -18.30 -22.41
C ARG A 217 19.60 -17.68 -23.39
N GLY A 218 20.90 -17.86 -23.14
CA GLY A 218 21.98 -17.40 -24.02
C GLY A 218 22.26 -15.90 -23.97
N LYS A 219 21.67 -15.18 -23.00
CA LYS A 219 21.99 -13.77 -22.74
C LYS A 219 23.24 -13.69 -21.89
N LYS A 220 24.29 -13.10 -22.46
CA LYS A 220 25.52 -12.75 -21.74
C LYS A 220 25.24 -11.63 -20.75
#